data_AF-A0A3L7Q6J9-F1
#
_entry.id   AF-A0A3L7Q6J9-F1
#
_cell.length_a   1.000
_cell.length_b   1.000
_cell.length_c   1.000
_cell.angle_alpha   90.00
_cell.angle_beta   90.00
_cell.angle_gamma   90.00
#
_symmetry.space_group_name_H-M   'P 1'
#
loop_
_entity.id
_entity.type
_entity.pdbx_description
1 polymer ?
#
loop_
_entity_poly.entity_id
_entity_poly.type
_entity_poly.pdbx_seq_one_letter_code
_entity_poly.pdbx_strand_id
1 'polypeptide(L)'
;MKKLLILVASLTTLALSLSQTAAAPNPLVIAHRGASAQAPENTLPAFQLAWEQGADGIEADFQLTKDGHIVCFHDKDTKRLAGRPLAVADATLEELRQFDVGSIQPQAADRALRSWNGDKYKDVRIPTIAEVFTTVPRGKKIFIEIKCGPEIIDPLLRELASSGLTHDQVVVICFDSAVLKSLKERDPKWRSGWLCSFEKRANGKPRNAPHESSKP
;
A
#
# COMPACT_ATOMS: atom_id res chain seq x y z
N MET A 1 -33.57 45.89 -68.27
CA MET A 1 -34.07 45.38 -66.98
C MET A 1 -33.44 44.01 -66.73
N LYS A 2 -32.64 43.88 -65.65
CA LYS A 2 -32.39 42.65 -64.85
C LYS A 2 -31.24 42.97 -63.88
N LYS A 3 -31.60 43.32 -62.65
CA LYS A 3 -30.65 43.49 -61.53
C LYS A 3 -30.37 42.08 -60.97
N LEU A 4 -29.11 41.64 -61.01
CA LEU A 4 -28.67 40.40 -60.36
C LEU A 4 -28.15 40.75 -58.96
N LEU A 5 -28.92 40.39 -57.94
CA LEU A 5 -28.61 40.61 -56.53
C LEU A 5 -27.81 39.40 -56.03
N ILE A 6 -26.52 39.56 -55.78
CA ILE A 6 -25.68 38.52 -55.16
C ILE A 6 -25.79 38.71 -53.64
N LEU A 7 -26.53 37.81 -53.00
CA LEU A 7 -26.66 37.75 -51.54
C LEU A 7 -25.43 37.02 -50.98
N VAL A 8 -24.50 37.75 -50.39
CA VAL A 8 -23.38 37.16 -49.63
C VAL A 8 -23.91 36.81 -48.24
N ALA A 9 -24.28 35.55 -48.04
CA ALA A 9 -24.58 35.02 -46.72
C ALA A 9 -23.26 34.83 -45.95
N SER A 10 -22.96 35.77 -45.05
CA SER A 10 -21.85 35.64 -44.10
C SER A 10 -22.17 34.51 -43.12
N LEU A 11 -21.52 33.37 -43.29
CA LEU A 11 -21.63 32.22 -42.41
C LEU A 11 -20.72 32.46 -41.20
N THR A 12 -21.25 33.10 -40.17
CA THR A 12 -20.60 33.21 -38.87
C THR A 12 -20.56 31.84 -38.20
N THR A 13 -19.48 31.09 -38.41
CA THR A 13 -19.17 29.89 -37.62
C THR A 13 -18.89 30.31 -36.19
N LEU A 14 -19.90 30.21 -35.34
CA LEU A 14 -19.75 30.31 -33.89
C LEU A 14 -19.03 29.04 -33.41
N ALA A 15 -17.70 29.10 -33.30
CA ALA A 15 -16.92 28.05 -32.68
C ALA A 15 -17.24 28.04 -31.18
N LEU A 16 -18.16 27.16 -30.76
CA LEU A 16 -18.34 26.82 -29.35
C LEU A 16 -17.06 26.14 -28.89
N SER A 17 -16.16 26.91 -28.25
CA SER A 17 -15.09 26.35 -27.45
C SER A 17 -15.73 25.64 -26.26
N LEU A 18 -15.95 24.34 -26.41
CA LEU A 18 -16.22 23.45 -25.28
C LEU A 18 -14.97 23.49 -24.39
N SER A 19 -15.00 24.34 -23.37
CA SER A 19 -14.08 24.25 -22.25
C SER A 19 -14.28 22.89 -21.62
N GLN A 20 -13.44 21.94 -22.01
CA GLN A 20 -13.37 20.62 -21.40
C GLN A 20 -12.85 20.85 -19.99
N THR A 21 -13.76 20.96 -19.02
CA THR A 21 -13.41 20.93 -17.61
C THR A 21 -12.76 19.59 -17.37
N ALA A 22 -11.44 19.56 -17.21
CA ALA A 22 -10.72 18.36 -16.84
C ALA A 22 -11.34 17.85 -15.54
N ALA A 23 -12.05 16.71 -15.62
CA ALA A 23 -12.60 16.06 -14.44
C ALA A 23 -11.44 15.80 -13.47
N ALA A 24 -11.65 16.09 -12.18
CA ALA A 24 -10.67 15.74 -11.17
C ALA A 24 -10.35 14.23 -11.30
N PRO A 25 -9.08 13.82 -11.20
CA PRO A 25 -8.73 12.42 -11.33
C PRO A 25 -9.51 11.61 -10.30
N ASN A 26 -10.04 10.46 -10.71
CA ASN A 26 -10.75 9.55 -9.82
C ASN A 26 -9.85 9.21 -8.61
N PRO A 27 -10.42 9.11 -7.40
CA PRO A 27 -9.66 8.68 -6.24
C PRO A 27 -9.11 7.27 -6.47
N LEU A 28 -7.85 7.04 -6.06
CA LEU A 28 -7.26 5.72 -6.12
C LEU A 28 -7.85 4.83 -5.01
N VAL A 29 -8.23 3.61 -5.36
CA VAL A 29 -8.62 2.59 -4.39
C VAL A 29 -7.41 1.76 -4.03
N ILE A 30 -6.86 1.99 -2.83
CA ILE A 30 -5.69 1.27 -2.32
C ILE A 30 -6.14 0.22 -1.28
N ALA A 31 -5.86 -1.05 -1.55
CA ALA A 31 -6.24 -2.15 -0.69
C ALA A 31 -5.28 -2.29 0.50
N HIS A 32 -5.70 -1.78 1.66
CA HIS A 32 -4.92 -1.77 2.91
C HIS A 32 -4.62 -3.19 3.39
N ARG A 33 -3.33 -3.57 3.38
CA ARG A 33 -2.82 -4.93 3.62
C ARG A 33 -3.41 -5.98 2.67
N GLY A 34 -3.72 -5.58 1.44
CA GLY A 34 -4.49 -6.37 0.47
C GLY A 34 -5.99 -6.32 0.73
N ALA A 35 -6.75 -7.31 0.22
CA ALA A 35 -8.18 -7.46 0.49
C ALA A 35 -8.42 -8.00 1.91
N SER A 36 -7.88 -7.31 2.91
CA SER A 36 -7.76 -7.74 4.31
C SER A 36 -9.08 -7.87 5.06
N ALA A 37 -10.21 -7.56 4.43
CA ALA A 37 -11.55 -7.88 4.91
C ALA A 37 -11.97 -9.33 4.58
N GLN A 38 -11.39 -9.93 3.53
CA GLN A 38 -11.84 -11.19 2.92
C GLN A 38 -10.71 -12.22 2.74
N ALA A 39 -9.47 -11.84 3.06
CA ALA A 39 -8.31 -12.71 3.11
C ALA A 39 -7.36 -12.25 4.23
N PRO A 40 -6.49 -13.14 4.74
CA PRO A 40 -5.52 -12.79 5.78
C PRO A 40 -4.60 -11.64 5.36
N GLU A 41 -4.51 -10.60 6.17
CA GLU A 41 -3.74 -9.38 5.87
C GLU A 41 -2.27 -9.66 5.53
N ASN A 42 -1.65 -8.85 4.66
CA ASN A 42 -0.24 -8.93 4.30
C ASN A 42 0.20 -10.30 3.73
N THR A 43 -0.70 -10.99 3.01
CA THR A 43 -0.42 -12.28 2.37
C THR A 43 -0.63 -12.23 0.86
N LEU A 44 0.05 -13.12 0.12
CA LEU A 44 -0.12 -13.22 -1.34
C LEU A 44 -1.59 -13.43 -1.75
N PRO A 45 -2.39 -14.29 -1.09
CA PRO A 45 -3.82 -14.40 -1.39
C PRO A 45 -4.62 -13.10 -1.19
N ALA A 46 -4.28 -12.30 -0.18
CA ALA A 46 -4.95 -11.00 0.02
C ALA A 46 -4.62 -10.00 -1.08
N PHE A 47 -3.37 -9.99 -1.58
CA PHE A 47 -2.99 -9.14 -2.70
C PHE A 47 -3.63 -9.61 -4.01
N GLN A 48 -3.63 -10.92 -4.28
CA GLN A 48 -4.31 -11.49 -5.45
C GLN A 48 -5.80 -11.12 -5.48
N LEU A 49 -6.50 -11.30 -4.35
CA LEU A 49 -7.91 -10.93 -4.25
C LEU A 49 -8.13 -9.42 -4.44
N ALA A 50 -7.24 -8.57 -3.94
CA ALA A 50 -7.34 -7.12 -4.17
C ALA A 50 -7.26 -6.76 -5.66
N TRP A 51 -6.40 -7.45 -6.42
CA TRP A 51 -6.30 -7.26 -7.86
C TRP A 51 -7.54 -7.75 -8.62
N GLU A 52 -8.08 -8.91 -8.23
CA GLU A 52 -9.34 -9.44 -8.76
C GLU A 52 -10.51 -8.48 -8.53
N GLN A 53 -10.49 -7.74 -7.41
CA GLN A 53 -11.49 -6.73 -7.07
C GLN A 53 -11.25 -5.38 -7.73
N GLY A 54 -10.20 -5.24 -8.53
CA GLY A 54 -9.94 -4.04 -9.33
C GLY A 54 -9.22 -2.91 -8.58
N ALA A 55 -8.58 -3.19 -7.44
CA ALA A 55 -7.82 -2.17 -6.70
C ALA A 55 -6.78 -1.46 -7.60
N ASP A 56 -6.57 -0.17 -7.39
CA ASP A 56 -5.56 0.63 -8.11
C ASP A 56 -4.16 0.44 -7.54
N GLY A 57 -4.10 0.06 -6.28
CA GLY A 57 -2.89 -0.40 -5.63
C GLY A 57 -3.17 -1.27 -4.42
N ILE A 58 -2.12 -1.89 -3.92
CA ILE A 58 -2.09 -2.51 -2.60
C ILE A 58 -1.26 -1.64 -1.67
N GLU A 59 -1.59 -1.67 -0.40
CA GLU A 59 -0.69 -1.25 0.67
C GLU A 59 -0.26 -2.50 1.44
N ALA A 60 0.99 -2.51 1.89
CA ALA A 60 1.59 -3.62 2.59
C ALA A 60 2.64 -3.13 3.60
N ASP A 61 2.67 -3.79 4.75
CA ASP A 61 3.57 -3.45 5.86
C ASP A 61 4.85 -4.29 5.81
N PHE A 62 6.01 -3.68 6.02
CA PHE A 62 7.30 -4.36 5.91
C PHE A 62 8.24 -4.13 7.09
N GLN A 63 8.96 -5.18 7.45
CA GLN A 63 9.98 -5.21 8.49
C GLN A 63 11.23 -5.96 8.02
N LEU A 64 12.37 -5.65 8.64
CA LEU A 64 13.65 -6.29 8.39
C LEU A 64 13.90 -7.40 9.42
N THR A 65 14.31 -8.58 8.95
CA THR A 65 14.71 -9.73 9.78
C THR A 65 16.18 -9.62 10.21
N LYS A 66 16.62 -10.43 11.19
CA LYS A 66 18.02 -10.40 11.67
C LYS A 66 19.04 -10.78 10.60
N ASP A 67 18.63 -11.60 9.64
CA ASP A 67 19.41 -12.08 8.51
C ASP A 67 19.23 -11.20 7.24
N GLY A 68 18.58 -10.04 7.38
CA GLY A 68 18.55 -8.99 6.36
C GLY A 68 17.52 -9.17 5.25
N HIS A 69 16.54 -10.07 5.43
CA HIS A 69 15.40 -10.21 4.54
C HIS A 69 14.28 -9.23 4.92
N ILE A 70 13.59 -8.69 3.91
CA ILE A 70 12.41 -7.85 4.13
C ILE A 70 11.17 -8.73 4.06
N VAL A 71 10.42 -8.80 5.16
CA VAL A 71 9.19 -9.59 5.29
C VAL A 71 7.97 -8.69 5.37
N CYS A 72 6.86 -9.16 4.80
CA CYS A 72 5.59 -8.45 4.81
C CYS A 72 4.80 -8.81 6.07
N PHE A 73 4.91 -7.96 7.10
CA PHE A 73 4.30 -8.23 8.41
C PHE A 73 4.14 -6.94 9.22
N HIS A 74 2.96 -6.72 9.79
CA HIS A 74 2.61 -5.47 10.46
C HIS A 74 3.18 -5.33 11.88
N ASP A 75 2.97 -6.34 12.73
CA ASP A 75 3.26 -6.24 14.16
C ASP A 75 4.73 -6.53 14.45
N LYS A 76 5.27 -6.02 15.56
CA LYS A 76 6.67 -6.30 15.95
C LYS A 76 6.95 -7.79 16.21
N ASP A 77 5.91 -8.57 16.54
CA ASP A 77 6.01 -10.01 16.78
C ASP A 77 4.85 -10.81 16.19
N THR A 78 5.04 -12.12 16.05
CA THR A 78 4.07 -13.03 15.42
C THR A 78 2.85 -13.39 16.29
N LYS A 79 2.71 -12.87 17.51
CA LYS A 79 1.71 -13.34 18.50
C LYS A 79 0.29 -13.19 18.01
N ARG A 80 -0.07 -12.04 17.41
CA ARG A 80 -1.45 -11.78 16.99
C ARG A 80 -1.89 -12.74 15.89
N LEU A 81 -1.05 -12.97 14.88
CA LEU A 81 -1.43 -13.73 13.69
C LEU A 81 -1.10 -15.22 13.78
N ALA A 82 -0.15 -15.61 14.63
CA ALA A 82 0.33 -16.99 14.72
C ALA A 82 0.32 -17.57 16.16
N GLY A 83 -0.25 -16.84 17.12
CA GLY A 83 -0.51 -17.31 18.49
C GLY A 83 0.72 -17.45 19.40
N ARG A 84 1.93 -17.37 18.85
CA ARG A 84 3.20 -17.45 19.60
C ARG A 84 4.05 -16.22 19.28
N PRO A 85 4.64 -15.55 20.29
CA PRO A 85 5.50 -14.40 20.05
C PRO A 85 6.86 -14.84 19.52
N LEU A 86 7.28 -14.20 18.43
CA LEU A 86 8.65 -14.17 17.94
C LEU A 86 8.86 -12.78 17.33
N ALA A 87 9.81 -12.02 17.88
CA ALA A 87 10.09 -10.67 17.38
C ALA A 87 10.69 -10.75 15.97
N VAL A 88 10.12 -9.99 15.04
CA VAL A 88 10.52 -10.06 13.62
C VAL A 88 11.99 -9.65 13.44
N ALA A 89 12.42 -8.60 14.14
CA ALA A 89 13.79 -8.10 14.11
C ALA A 89 14.83 -9.10 14.66
N ASP A 90 14.42 -10.04 15.51
CA ASP A 90 15.29 -11.04 16.15
C ASP A 90 15.21 -12.43 15.47
N ALA A 91 14.40 -12.55 14.42
CA ALA A 91 14.15 -13.81 13.71
C ALA A 91 14.84 -13.83 12.35
N THR A 92 15.23 -15.02 11.89
CA THR A 92 15.60 -15.29 10.50
C THR A 92 14.34 -15.41 9.64
N LEU A 93 14.50 -15.28 8.32
CA LEU A 93 13.43 -15.61 7.38
C LEU A 93 12.97 -17.07 7.55
N GLU A 94 13.92 -17.99 7.75
CA GLU A 94 13.61 -19.43 7.93
C GLU A 94 12.73 -19.70 9.16
N GLU A 95 13.04 -19.06 10.30
CA GLU A 95 12.23 -19.15 11.52
C GLU A 95 10.83 -18.57 11.31
N LEU A 96 10.72 -17.41 10.65
CA LEU A 96 9.43 -16.76 10.36
C LEU A 96 8.57 -17.57 9.38
N ARG A 97 9.20 -18.28 8.44
CA ARG A 97 8.50 -19.16 7.47
C ARG A 97 7.87 -20.39 8.11
N GLN A 98 8.16 -20.70 9.37
CA GLN A 98 7.49 -21.78 10.09
C GLN A 98 6.07 -21.42 10.57
N PHE A 99 5.70 -20.14 10.52
CA PHE A 99 4.40 -19.69 11.01
C PHE A 99 3.33 -19.73 9.92
N ASP A 100 2.20 -20.36 10.25
CA ASP A 100 0.94 -20.18 9.54
C ASP A 100 0.28 -18.88 9.98
N VAL A 101 0.10 -17.96 9.03
CA VAL A 101 -0.56 -16.66 9.25
C VAL A 101 -1.90 -16.58 8.53
N GLY A 102 -2.32 -17.63 7.82
CA GLY A 102 -3.61 -17.66 7.12
C GLY A 102 -4.71 -18.43 7.83
N SER A 103 -4.36 -19.43 8.64
CA SER A 103 -5.32 -20.19 9.46
C SER A 103 -6.05 -19.36 10.52
N ILE A 104 -5.59 -18.14 10.80
CA ILE A 104 -6.21 -17.27 11.80
C ILE A 104 -7.61 -16.84 11.37
N GLN A 105 -8.56 -16.98 12.29
CA GLN A 105 -9.92 -16.47 12.12
C GLN A 105 -9.97 -14.99 12.55
N PRO A 106 -10.78 -14.14 11.88
CA PRO A 106 -11.03 -12.79 12.35
C PRO A 106 -11.48 -12.77 13.83
N GLN A 107 -10.79 -11.95 14.63
CA GLN A 107 -11.12 -11.78 16.04
C GLN A 107 -12.53 -11.20 16.19
N ALA A 108 -13.23 -11.54 17.28
CA ALA A 108 -14.62 -11.15 17.47
C ALA A 108 -14.86 -9.63 17.34
N ALA A 109 -13.92 -8.81 17.81
CA ALA A 109 -13.96 -7.36 17.69
C ALA A 109 -13.91 -6.86 16.22
N ASP A 110 -13.28 -7.62 15.33
CA ASP A 110 -13.07 -7.24 13.93
C ASP A 110 -14.04 -7.93 12.97
N ARG A 111 -14.87 -8.88 13.45
CA ARG A 111 -15.78 -9.67 12.59
C ARG A 111 -16.81 -8.84 11.83
N ALA A 112 -17.11 -7.62 12.29
CA ALA A 112 -17.96 -6.69 11.55
C ALA A 112 -17.31 -6.23 10.23
N LEU A 113 -15.98 -6.25 10.15
CA LEU A 113 -15.19 -5.76 9.02
C LEU A 113 -14.42 -6.87 8.30
N ARG A 114 -14.32 -8.06 8.90
CA ARG A 114 -13.46 -9.16 8.47
C ARG A 114 -14.22 -10.48 8.48
N SER A 115 -14.19 -11.21 7.37
CA SER A 115 -15.14 -12.31 7.10
C SER A 115 -14.51 -13.57 6.49
N TRP A 116 -13.19 -13.69 6.43
CA TRP A 116 -12.56 -14.86 5.82
C TRP A 116 -12.60 -16.09 6.72
N ASN A 117 -12.57 -17.26 6.08
CA ASN A 117 -12.41 -18.54 6.76
C ASN A 117 -10.93 -18.92 6.78
N GLY A 118 -10.34 -19.01 7.98
CA GLY A 118 -8.96 -19.48 8.18
C GLY A 118 -8.65 -20.84 7.54
N ASP A 119 -9.60 -21.78 7.52
CA ASP A 119 -9.38 -23.11 6.91
C ASP A 119 -9.08 -23.02 5.41
N LYS A 120 -9.63 -22.01 4.72
CA LYS A 120 -9.37 -21.75 3.29
C LYS A 120 -7.92 -21.31 3.05
N TYR A 121 -7.32 -20.64 4.03
CA TYR A 121 -5.98 -20.04 3.92
C TYR A 121 -4.97 -20.77 4.81
N LYS A 122 -5.23 -22.05 5.09
CA LYS A 122 -4.30 -22.89 5.82
C LYS A 122 -2.94 -22.91 5.13
N ASP A 123 -1.90 -22.91 5.95
CA ASP A 123 -0.51 -22.98 5.53
C ASP A 123 0.04 -21.77 4.77
N VAL A 124 -0.69 -20.66 4.72
CA VAL A 124 -0.16 -19.39 4.19
C VAL A 124 0.93 -18.88 5.12
N ARG A 125 2.10 -18.58 4.54
CA ARG A 125 3.29 -18.09 5.25
C ARG A 125 3.47 -16.60 5.07
N ILE A 126 4.27 -16.01 5.96
CA ILE A 126 4.74 -14.61 5.85
C ILE A 126 5.52 -14.46 4.54
N PRO A 127 5.11 -13.58 3.61
CA PRO A 127 5.83 -13.41 2.34
C PRO A 127 7.02 -12.46 2.49
N THR A 128 7.99 -12.58 1.58
CA THR A 128 9.06 -11.58 1.43
C THR A 128 8.58 -10.44 0.54
N ILE A 129 9.24 -9.29 0.60
CA ILE A 129 8.93 -8.17 -0.31
C ILE A 129 9.09 -8.55 -1.79
N ALA A 130 10.10 -9.36 -2.11
CA ALA A 130 10.32 -9.86 -3.47
C ALA A 130 9.11 -10.64 -3.99
N GLU A 131 8.53 -11.53 -3.16
CA GLU A 131 7.31 -12.26 -3.50
C GLU A 131 6.12 -11.33 -3.68
N VAL A 132 5.97 -10.32 -2.81
CA VAL A 132 4.89 -9.33 -2.95
C VAL A 132 5.03 -8.55 -4.26
N PHE A 133 6.24 -8.15 -4.66
CA PHE A 133 6.48 -7.46 -5.92
C PHE A 133 6.02 -8.26 -7.13
N THR A 134 6.16 -9.59 -7.12
CA THR A 134 5.67 -10.44 -8.21
C THR A 134 4.15 -10.35 -8.43
N THR A 135 3.41 -9.91 -7.41
CA THR A 135 1.95 -9.77 -7.50
C THR A 135 1.51 -8.46 -8.16
N VAL A 136 2.37 -7.44 -8.23
CA VAL A 136 1.98 -6.08 -8.63
C VAL A 136 1.84 -5.99 -10.16
N PRO A 137 0.61 -5.79 -10.69
CA PRO A 137 0.43 -5.72 -12.13
C PRO A 137 1.02 -4.44 -12.73
N ARG A 138 1.39 -4.47 -14.01
CA ARG A 138 1.82 -3.27 -14.74
C ARG A 138 0.75 -2.17 -14.64
N GLY A 139 1.18 -0.96 -14.30
CA GLY A 139 0.29 0.20 -14.18
C GLY A 139 -0.47 0.30 -12.86
N LYS A 140 -0.41 -0.72 -12.00
CA LYS A 140 -0.90 -0.68 -10.62
C LYS A 140 0.22 -0.31 -9.65
N LYS A 141 -0.17 0.10 -8.44
CA LYS A 141 0.74 0.66 -7.43
C LYS A 141 0.91 -0.25 -6.21
N ILE A 142 2.06 -0.14 -5.56
CA ILE A 142 2.30 -0.64 -4.22
C ILE A 142 2.69 0.52 -3.30
N PHE A 143 2.04 0.57 -2.14
CA PHE A 143 2.39 1.43 -1.03
C PHE A 143 3.13 0.57 -0.01
N ILE A 144 4.41 0.86 0.19
CA ILE A 144 5.32 0.11 1.06
C ILE A 144 5.37 0.85 2.39
N GLU A 145 4.64 0.38 3.41
CA GLU A 145 4.75 0.93 4.75
C GLU A 145 5.94 0.32 5.49
N ILE A 146 6.87 1.16 5.92
CA ILE A 146 8.02 0.73 6.73
C ILE A 146 7.67 0.75 8.21
N LYS A 147 7.82 -0.40 8.89
CA LYS A 147 7.51 -0.59 10.31
C LYS A 147 8.74 -0.68 11.23
N CYS A 148 9.94 -0.66 10.65
CA CYS A 148 11.22 -0.64 11.37
C CYS A 148 12.00 0.66 11.07
N GLY A 149 13.26 0.73 11.50
CA GLY A 149 14.09 1.92 11.35
C GLY A 149 14.78 2.05 9.99
N PRO A 150 15.65 3.06 9.83
CA PRO A 150 16.36 3.35 8.58
C PRO A 150 17.25 2.22 8.04
N GLU A 151 17.58 1.21 8.84
CA GLU A 151 18.37 0.03 8.47
C GLU A 151 17.79 -0.77 7.30
N ILE A 152 16.47 -0.68 7.06
CA ILE A 152 15.80 -1.36 5.94
C ILE A 152 16.03 -0.69 4.58
N ILE A 153 16.48 0.57 4.54
CA ILE A 153 16.51 1.33 3.29
C ILE A 153 17.48 0.74 2.27
N ASP A 154 18.69 0.37 2.68
CA ASP A 154 19.66 -0.20 1.74
C ASP A 154 19.22 -1.60 1.24
N PRO A 155 18.71 -2.53 2.09
CA PRO A 155 18.01 -3.73 1.62
C PRO A 155 16.86 -3.43 0.66
N LEU A 156 16.00 -2.45 0.96
CA LEU A 156 14.85 -2.11 0.14
C LEU A 156 15.26 -1.64 -1.25
N LEU A 157 16.29 -0.81 -1.36
CA LEU A 157 16.80 -0.35 -2.66
C LEU A 157 17.35 -1.50 -3.50
N ARG A 158 17.97 -2.52 -2.88
CA ARG A 158 18.41 -3.74 -3.59
C ARG A 158 17.24 -4.55 -4.14
N GLU A 159 16.19 -4.71 -3.34
CA GLU A 159 14.95 -5.40 -3.75
C GLU A 159 14.25 -4.63 -4.87
N LEU A 160 14.13 -3.31 -4.75
CA LEU A 160 13.52 -2.46 -5.78
C LEU A 160 14.30 -2.52 -7.11
N ALA A 161 15.63 -2.48 -7.06
CA ALA A 161 16.48 -2.60 -8.24
C ALA A 161 16.28 -3.95 -8.98
N SER A 162 15.91 -5.00 -8.25
CA SER A 162 15.70 -6.35 -8.78
C SER A 162 14.23 -6.63 -9.16
N SER A 163 13.30 -5.77 -8.74
CA SER A 163 11.85 -6.01 -8.84
C SER A 163 11.24 -5.81 -10.24
N GLY A 164 11.89 -4.99 -11.08
CA GLY A 164 11.30 -4.50 -12.34
C GLY A 164 10.18 -3.45 -12.17
N LEU A 165 9.84 -3.05 -10.93
CA LEU A 165 8.88 -1.99 -10.67
C LEU A 165 9.47 -0.61 -10.97
N THR A 166 8.65 0.27 -11.52
CA THR A 166 9.05 1.64 -11.81
C THR A 166 8.81 2.57 -10.61
N HIS A 167 9.47 3.73 -10.60
CA HIS A 167 9.26 4.78 -9.59
C HIS A 167 7.80 5.27 -9.50
N ASP A 168 7.00 5.11 -10.56
CA ASP A 168 5.57 5.47 -10.55
C ASP A 168 4.69 4.40 -9.93
N GLN A 169 5.16 3.15 -9.86
CA GLN A 169 4.42 2.05 -9.24
C GLN A 169 4.65 1.98 -7.74
N VAL A 170 5.72 2.58 -7.21
CA VAL A 170 6.09 2.44 -5.79
C VAL A 170 5.94 3.76 -5.05
N VAL A 171 5.33 3.70 -3.87
CA VAL A 171 5.31 4.80 -2.90
C VAL A 171 5.73 4.25 -1.55
N VAL A 172 6.82 4.76 -0.98
CA VAL A 172 7.27 4.38 0.38
C VAL A 172 6.59 5.28 1.40
N ILE A 173 5.88 4.70 2.35
CA ILE A 173 5.20 5.44 3.41
C ILE A 173 5.77 5.06 4.77
N CYS A 174 5.85 6.02 5.69
CA CYS A 174 6.33 5.75 7.05
C CYS A 174 5.89 6.88 7.99
N PHE A 175 5.71 6.55 9.26
CA PHE A 175 5.51 7.54 10.33
C PHE A 175 6.82 8.16 10.82
N ASP A 176 7.94 7.44 10.67
CA ASP A 176 9.28 7.92 11.04
C ASP A 176 9.91 8.72 9.89
N SER A 177 10.12 10.02 10.13
CA SER A 177 10.73 10.92 9.15
C SER A 177 12.20 10.60 8.90
N ALA A 178 12.90 9.93 9.82
CA ALA A 178 14.29 9.52 9.63
C ALA A 178 14.41 8.45 8.53
N VAL A 179 13.43 7.54 8.44
CA VAL A 179 13.34 6.53 7.36
C VAL A 179 13.13 7.20 6.00
N LEU A 180 12.21 8.17 5.93
CA LEU A 180 11.93 8.87 4.67
C LEU A 180 13.09 9.77 4.24
N LYS A 181 13.72 10.45 5.20
CA LYS A 181 14.95 11.21 4.94
C LYS A 181 16.05 10.30 4.41
N SER A 182 16.27 9.16 5.07
CA SER A 182 17.22 8.13 4.67
C SER A 182 16.99 7.72 3.22
N LEU A 183 15.76 7.35 2.84
CA LEU A 183 15.39 7.03 1.46
C LEU A 183 15.74 8.16 0.47
N LYS A 184 15.36 9.40 0.79
CA LYS A 184 15.57 10.56 -0.09
C LYS A 184 17.03 10.92 -0.29
N GLU A 185 17.88 10.68 0.70
CA GLU A 185 19.32 10.88 0.58
C GLU A 185 19.99 9.84 -0.33
N ARG A 186 19.53 8.58 -0.34
CA ARG A 186 20.08 7.54 -1.24
C ARG A 186 19.52 7.65 -2.65
N ASP A 187 18.22 7.80 -2.79
CA ASP A 187 17.57 7.89 -4.09
C ASP A 187 16.31 8.79 -4.02
N PRO A 188 16.45 10.07 -4.37
CA PRO A 188 15.36 11.04 -4.26
C PRO A 188 14.20 10.79 -5.24
N LYS A 189 14.39 9.92 -6.26
CA LYS A 189 13.38 9.64 -7.29
C LYS A 189 12.23 8.79 -6.76
N TRP A 190 12.47 7.94 -5.76
CA TRP A 190 11.40 7.14 -5.16
C TRP A 190 10.37 8.04 -4.49
N ARG A 191 9.10 7.85 -4.82
CA ARG A 191 8.02 8.59 -4.19
C ARG A 191 7.91 8.17 -2.72
N SER A 192 7.62 9.15 -1.86
CA SER A 192 7.42 8.86 -0.44
C SER A 192 6.29 9.69 0.18
N GLY A 193 5.67 9.16 1.23
CA GLY A 193 4.62 9.84 1.99
C GLY A 193 4.89 9.76 3.50
N TRP A 194 4.85 10.90 4.17
CA TRP A 194 4.89 10.95 5.63
C TRP A 194 3.49 10.69 6.18
N LEU A 195 3.36 9.60 6.93
CA LEU A 195 2.12 9.26 7.62
C LEU A 195 1.99 10.06 8.92
N CYS A 196 0.78 10.56 9.16
CA CYS A 196 0.44 11.35 10.33
C CYS A 196 -0.81 10.76 10.97
N SER A 197 -0.79 10.60 12.30
CA SER A 197 -1.97 10.19 13.07
C SER A 197 -2.59 11.39 13.75
N PHE A 198 -3.92 11.42 13.78
CA PHE A 198 -4.68 12.49 14.42
C PHE A 198 -5.73 11.90 15.37
N GLU A 199 -5.80 12.44 16.57
CA GLU A 199 -6.86 12.23 17.53
C GLU A 199 -7.90 13.33 17.39
N LYS A 200 -9.18 12.96 17.43
CA LYS A 200 -10.28 13.93 17.52
C LYS A 200 -10.41 14.38 18.98
N ARG A 201 -10.19 15.67 19.23
CA ARG A 201 -10.48 16.28 20.54
C ARG A 201 -11.98 16.23 20.83
N ALA A 202 -12.36 16.37 22.10
CA ALA A 202 -13.76 16.53 22.52
C ALA A 202 -14.48 17.69 21.80
N ASN A 203 -13.75 18.73 21.39
CA ASN A 203 -14.27 19.86 20.62
C ASN A 203 -14.29 19.65 19.09
N GLY A 204 -14.04 18.41 18.63
CA GLY A 204 -14.06 18.04 17.21
C GLY A 204 -12.82 18.40 16.40
N LYS A 205 -11.87 19.18 16.94
CA LYS A 205 -10.63 19.54 16.23
C LYS A 205 -9.60 18.40 16.28
N PRO A 206 -8.81 18.19 15.21
CA PRO A 206 -7.73 17.21 15.22
C PRO A 206 -6.56 17.69 16.10
N ARG A 207 -5.84 16.74 16.69
CA ARG A 207 -4.51 16.91 17.31
C ARG A 207 -3.64 15.74 16.88
N ASN A 208 -2.34 15.95 16.72
CA ASN A 208 -1.43 14.82 16.50
C ASN A 208 -1.57 13.78 17.62
N ALA A 209 -1.68 12.52 17.24
CA ALA A 209 -1.70 11.39 18.15
C ALA A 209 -0.31 10.72 18.19
N PRO A 210 0.06 10.06 19.30
CA PRO A 210 1.18 9.13 19.27
C PRO A 210 0.88 7.97 18.30
N HIS A 211 1.90 7.45 17.62
CA HIS A 211 1.75 6.38 16.64
C HIS A 211 1.41 5.03 17.29
N GLU A 212 0.63 4.16 16.63
CA GLU A 212 0.15 2.91 17.23
C GLU A 212 1.27 1.91 17.55
N SER A 213 2.38 1.91 16.79
CA SER A 213 3.58 1.10 17.10
C SER A 213 4.39 1.61 18.30
N SER A 214 4.03 2.75 18.91
CA SER A 214 4.60 3.25 20.16
C SER A 214 3.81 2.83 21.40
N LYS A 215 2.76 2.02 21.26
CA LYS A 215 2.10 1.39 22.41
C LYS A 215 2.88 0.11 22.79
N PRO A 216 3.23 -0.07 24.08
CA PRO A 216 4.02 -1.19 24.56
C PRO A 216 3.30 -2.53 24.39
#